data_AF-A0A081RV24-F1
#
_entry.id   AF-A0A081RV24-F1
#
_cell.length_a   1.000
_cell.length_b   1.000
_cell.length_c   1.000
_cell.angle_alpha   90.00
_cell.angle_beta   90.00
_cell.angle_gamma   90.00
#
_symmetry.space_group_name_H-M   'P 1'
#
loop_
_entity.id
_entity.type
_entity.pdbx_description
1 polymer ?
#
loop_
_entity_poly.entity_id
_entity_poly.type
_entity_poly.pdbx_seq_one_letter_code
_entity_poly.pdbx_strand_id
1 'polypeptide(L)'
;MMNNGKIIVNRMYYFAILLFLIQIIHLILFTTAPTSSVMLTSLLLYSFIFLNFFIIKKSSMTLSLFNINANKLLFFLVLGALGKLISRYDYIQEWLQGGLTLSRNSEIAGKGGWYSYLSILFYPATILYFLANKEVLQKKTYLLCNVTIIAFLLIDFIFVGTRNVPIFIILIYLLTRKKQYKFNGKTFLTLLLLIIGFLIIFDYTTTTRLNGIFSWQIHLQNTISTQVVGINETTLKFLNHYASFLYPLIFLTHYLAHSIGELVYLLSHEYSFGSNGPIYLISEFCTAGLCDKGYYNDLILSENIRAGVYQTIFGSLLYDFGISIGILIFILIFSFNSLSIILSKKIGVINLMLLIILILSPIENYLYGGMGLIQIVMTYIIYLISITKIKSNG
;
A
#
# COMPACT_ATOMS: atom_id res chain seq x y z
N MET A 1 23.65 -17.71 12.19
CA MET A 1 22.29 -17.20 11.83
C MET A 1 22.24 -15.70 12.11
N MET A 2 22.23 -14.85 11.08
CA MET A 2 22.17 -13.39 11.27
C MET A 2 20.76 -12.93 11.65
N ASN A 3 20.68 -11.97 12.58
CA ASN A 3 19.48 -11.25 13.04
C ASN A 3 18.74 -10.53 11.90
N ASN A 4 17.96 -11.26 11.10
CA ASN A 4 17.19 -10.70 9.98
C ASN A 4 16.13 -9.67 10.46
N GLY A 5 15.58 -9.85 11.67
CA GLY A 5 14.58 -8.94 12.24
C GLY A 5 15.09 -7.49 12.39
N LYS A 6 16.26 -7.31 13.03
CA LYS A 6 16.89 -5.99 13.20
C LYS A 6 17.18 -5.29 11.86
N ILE A 7 17.57 -6.04 10.83
CA ILE A 7 17.83 -5.49 9.49
C ILE A 7 16.54 -4.97 8.85
N ILE A 8 15.46 -5.74 8.94
CA ILE A 8 14.15 -5.37 8.39
C ILE A 8 13.62 -4.11 9.08
N VAL A 9 13.65 -4.07 10.41
CA VAL A 9 13.24 -2.88 11.19
C VAL A 9 14.05 -1.65 10.81
N ASN A 10 15.37 -1.80 10.63
CA ASN A 10 16.20 -0.67 10.20
C ASN A 10 15.83 -0.17 8.80
N ARG A 11 15.56 -1.07 7.84
CA ARG A 11 15.13 -0.67 6.50
C ARG A 11 13.80 0.05 6.52
N MET A 12 12.86 -0.48 7.29
CA MET A 12 11.55 0.13 7.55
C MET A 12 11.69 1.54 8.12
N TYR A 13 12.56 1.72 9.13
CA TYR A 13 12.85 3.04 9.70
C TYR A 13 13.44 4.01 8.67
N TYR A 14 14.44 3.60 7.88
CA TYR A 14 15.01 4.46 6.84
C TYR A 14 14.02 4.76 5.70
N PHE A 15 13.15 3.80 5.38
CA PHE A 15 12.08 4.02 4.41
C PHE A 15 11.08 5.06 4.93
N ALA A 16 10.69 5.01 6.21
CA ALA A 16 9.86 6.04 6.83
C ALA A 16 10.53 7.42 6.82
N ILE A 17 11.84 7.50 7.08
CA ILE A 17 12.61 8.75 6.96
C ILE A 17 12.56 9.27 5.52
N LEU A 18 12.77 8.40 4.52
CA LEU A 18 12.73 8.80 3.12
C LEU A 18 11.37 9.36 2.73
N LEU A 19 10.27 8.70 3.12
CA LEU A 19 8.91 9.18 2.86
C LEU A 19 8.66 10.54 3.51
N PHE A 20 9.06 10.70 4.78
CA PHE A 20 8.98 11.97 5.49
C PHE A 20 9.77 13.08 4.78
N LEU A 21 11.01 12.80 4.37
CA LEU A 21 11.85 13.78 3.69
C LEU A 21 11.24 14.20 2.34
N ILE A 22 10.80 13.25 1.52
CA ILE A 22 10.15 13.57 0.24
C ILE A 22 8.91 14.43 0.48
N GLN A 23 8.09 14.08 1.46
CA GLN A 23 6.88 14.82 1.79
C GLN A 23 7.17 16.24 2.28
N ILE A 24 8.12 16.42 3.21
CA ILE A 24 8.49 17.75 3.72
C ILE A 24 9.14 18.60 2.63
N ILE A 25 10.02 18.03 1.82
CA ILE A 25 10.62 18.73 0.67
C ILE A 25 9.50 19.16 -0.30
N HIS A 26 8.54 18.28 -0.59
CA HIS A 26 7.42 18.61 -1.47
C HIS A 26 6.58 19.76 -0.91
N LEU A 27 6.21 19.70 0.37
CA LEU A 27 5.42 20.74 1.04
C LEU A 27 6.14 22.09 1.02
N ILE A 28 7.43 22.12 1.35
CA ILE A 28 8.21 23.36 1.42
C ILE A 28 8.44 23.97 0.04
N LEU A 29 8.80 23.17 -0.96
CA LEU A 29 9.24 23.69 -2.26
C LEU A 29 8.08 23.93 -3.24
N PHE A 30 6.99 23.18 -3.13
CA PHE A 30 6.00 23.10 -4.21
C PHE A 30 4.58 23.53 -3.85
N THR A 31 4.23 23.79 -2.58
CA THR A 31 2.81 24.01 -2.19
C THR A 31 2.47 25.45 -1.76
N THR A 32 1.19 25.83 -1.82
CA THR A 32 0.69 27.23 -1.66
C THR A 32 0.38 27.73 -0.24
N ALA A 33 0.46 26.89 0.80
CA ALA A 33 0.00 27.19 2.18
C ALA A 33 -1.55 27.30 2.33
N PRO A 34 -2.15 27.01 3.52
CA PRO A 34 -1.59 27.02 4.87
C PRO A 34 -0.83 25.72 5.19
N THR A 35 0.49 25.79 5.08
CA THR A 35 1.40 24.65 5.25
C THR A 35 1.68 24.35 6.72
N SER A 36 1.36 25.25 7.66
CA SER A 36 1.70 25.07 9.07
C SER A 36 0.94 23.91 9.72
N SER A 37 -0.37 23.80 9.50
CA SER A 37 -1.19 22.69 10.03
C SER A 37 -0.84 21.36 9.35
N VAL A 38 -0.61 21.36 8.04
CA VAL A 38 -0.19 20.16 7.30
C VAL A 38 1.22 19.70 7.72
N MET A 39 2.17 20.62 7.87
CA MET A 39 3.51 20.33 8.37
C MET A 39 3.47 19.84 9.81
N LEU A 40 2.69 20.49 10.69
CA LEU A 40 2.54 20.07 12.08
C LEU A 40 1.94 18.66 12.17
N THR A 41 0.86 18.38 11.44
CA THR A 41 0.25 17.05 11.37
C THR A 41 1.25 16.02 10.85
N SER A 42 1.99 16.35 9.79
CA SER A 42 3.07 15.48 9.28
C SER A 42 4.13 15.21 10.35
N LEU A 43 4.61 16.23 11.04
CA LEU A 43 5.60 16.09 12.12
C LEU A 43 5.06 15.19 13.25
N LEU A 44 3.81 15.38 13.68
CA LEU A 44 3.20 14.58 14.74
C LEU A 44 3.08 13.11 14.33
N LEU A 45 2.55 12.84 13.13
CA LEU A 45 2.37 11.48 12.62
C LEU A 45 3.71 10.75 12.48
N TYR A 46 4.71 11.37 11.84
CA TYR A 46 6.01 10.75 11.68
C TYR A 46 6.79 10.66 12.99
N SER A 47 6.61 11.59 13.94
CA SER A 47 7.19 11.47 15.28
C SER A 47 6.69 10.21 15.99
N PHE A 48 5.40 9.90 15.90
CA PHE A 48 4.85 8.66 16.44
C PHE A 48 5.43 7.42 15.75
N ILE A 49 5.56 7.44 14.42
CA ILE A 49 6.18 6.34 13.65
C ILE A 49 7.64 6.16 14.10
N PHE A 50 8.43 7.23 14.14
CA PHE A 50 9.84 7.19 14.52
C PHE A 50 10.03 6.73 15.97
N LEU A 51 9.16 7.14 16.88
CA LEU A 51 9.19 6.70 18.28
C LEU A 51 8.99 5.18 18.38
N ASN A 52 8.00 4.62 17.69
CA ASN A 52 7.76 3.18 17.65
C ASN A 52 8.99 2.42 17.14
N PHE A 53 9.57 2.86 16.01
CA PHE A 53 10.77 2.23 15.47
C PHE A 53 12.01 2.40 16.36
N PHE A 54 12.16 3.55 17.00
CA PHE A 54 13.27 3.81 17.92
C PHE A 54 13.24 2.86 19.12
N ILE A 55 12.06 2.68 19.72
CA ILE A 55 11.84 1.75 20.83
C ILE A 55 12.17 0.31 20.39
N ILE A 56 11.63 -0.13 19.26
CA ILE A 56 11.83 -1.48 18.70
C ILE A 56 13.31 -1.75 18.41
N LYS A 57 14.01 -0.81 17.74
CA LYS A 57 15.40 -0.95 17.28
C LYS A 57 16.41 -1.16 18.42
N LYS A 58 16.10 -0.69 19.64
CA LYS A 58 16.95 -0.90 20.84
C LYS A 58 16.99 -2.35 21.29
N SER A 59 16.00 -3.17 20.94
CA SER A 59 15.95 -4.56 21.37
C SER A 59 16.65 -5.52 20.40
N SER A 60 17.18 -6.62 20.93
CA SER A 60 17.79 -7.68 20.13
C SER A 60 16.71 -8.59 19.53
N MET A 61 16.20 -8.23 18.35
CA MET A 61 15.08 -8.94 17.73
C MET A 61 15.51 -9.98 16.69
N THR A 62 14.96 -11.18 16.83
CA THR A 62 15.02 -12.24 15.82
C THR A 62 13.72 -12.25 14.99
N LEU A 63 13.80 -12.74 13.76
CA LEU A 63 12.60 -12.97 12.95
C LEU A 63 12.07 -14.37 13.30
N SER A 64 10.80 -14.52 13.67
CA SER A 64 10.25 -15.84 14.06
C SER A 64 9.65 -16.63 12.90
N LEU A 65 9.81 -16.15 11.66
CA LEU A 65 9.09 -16.59 10.47
C LEU A 65 9.65 -17.84 9.78
N PHE A 66 10.59 -18.55 10.41
CA PHE A 66 11.40 -19.56 9.72
C PHE A 66 10.78 -20.96 9.61
N ASN A 67 9.66 -21.24 10.27
CA ASN A 67 9.07 -22.59 10.35
C ASN A 67 7.79 -22.78 9.52
N ILE A 68 7.68 -22.07 8.38
CA ILE A 68 6.54 -22.25 7.46
C ILE A 68 6.77 -23.52 6.63
N ASN A 69 5.79 -24.43 6.61
CA ASN A 69 5.81 -25.59 5.74
C ASN A 69 5.64 -25.15 4.27
N ALA A 70 6.71 -25.35 3.47
CA ALA A 70 6.75 -24.92 2.08
C ALA A 70 5.65 -25.54 1.20
N ASN A 71 5.24 -26.79 1.46
CA ASN A 71 4.20 -27.46 0.66
C ASN A 71 2.83 -26.85 0.90
N LYS A 72 2.49 -26.55 2.16
CA LYS A 72 1.22 -25.88 2.51
C LYS A 72 1.18 -24.47 1.93
N LEU A 73 2.29 -23.74 2.03
CA LEU A 73 2.39 -22.41 1.44
C LEU A 73 2.24 -22.44 -0.09
N LEU A 74 2.89 -23.42 -0.75
CA LEU A 74 2.80 -23.60 -2.19
C LEU A 74 1.36 -23.94 -2.61
N PHE A 75 0.65 -24.77 -1.84
CA PHE A 75 -0.76 -25.07 -2.08
C PHE A 75 -1.62 -23.80 -2.11
N PHE A 76 -1.49 -22.92 -1.11
CA PHE A 76 -2.23 -21.65 -1.11
C PHE A 76 -1.81 -20.70 -2.24
N LEU A 77 -0.51 -20.67 -2.58
CA LEU A 77 -0.02 -19.85 -3.68
C LEU A 77 -0.58 -20.33 -5.04
N VAL A 78 -0.64 -21.65 -5.26
CA VAL A 78 -1.22 -22.25 -6.48
C VAL A 78 -2.72 -22.00 -6.54
N LEU A 79 -3.46 -22.24 -5.46
CA LEU A 79 -4.90 -21.94 -5.41
C LEU A 79 -5.17 -20.46 -5.68
N GLY A 80 -4.41 -19.57 -5.04
CA GLY A 80 -4.51 -18.13 -5.26
C GLY A 80 -4.18 -17.74 -6.71
N ALA A 81 -3.16 -18.36 -7.30
CA ALA A 81 -2.76 -18.12 -8.68
C ALA A 81 -3.85 -18.57 -9.68
N LEU A 82 -4.50 -19.71 -9.43
CA LEU A 82 -5.64 -20.18 -10.24
C LEU A 82 -6.83 -19.21 -10.12
N GLY A 83 -7.17 -18.80 -8.90
CA GLY A 83 -8.20 -17.78 -8.68
C GLY A 83 -7.87 -16.46 -9.38
N LYS A 84 -6.61 -16.01 -9.32
CA LYS A 84 -6.12 -14.83 -10.05
C LYS A 84 -6.26 -14.98 -11.55
N LEU A 85 -5.80 -16.10 -12.11
CA LEU A 85 -5.87 -16.37 -13.54
C LEU A 85 -7.30 -16.28 -14.06
N ILE A 86 -8.25 -16.94 -13.39
CA ILE A 86 -9.67 -16.90 -13.76
C ILE A 86 -10.21 -15.46 -13.62
N SER A 87 -9.90 -14.79 -12.51
CA SER A 87 -10.35 -13.41 -12.26
C SER A 87 -9.79 -12.34 -13.21
N ARG A 88 -8.75 -12.68 -13.98
CA ARG A 88 -8.11 -11.77 -14.95
C ARG A 88 -8.34 -12.16 -16.38
N TYR A 89 -8.95 -13.31 -16.62
CA TYR A 89 -9.31 -13.75 -17.95
C TYR A 89 -10.18 -12.71 -18.66
N ASP A 90 -11.24 -12.23 -18.00
CA ASP A 90 -12.19 -11.26 -18.58
C ASP A 90 -11.49 -9.91 -18.88
N TYR A 91 -10.66 -9.41 -17.96
CA TYR A 91 -9.85 -8.20 -18.20
C TYR A 91 -8.94 -8.34 -19.42
N ILE A 92 -8.32 -9.50 -19.61
CA ILE A 92 -7.43 -9.77 -20.75
C ILE A 92 -8.25 -9.88 -22.04
N GLN A 93 -9.40 -10.56 -22.02
CA GLN A 93 -10.27 -10.69 -23.20
C GLN A 93 -10.76 -9.32 -23.67
N GLU A 94 -11.26 -8.49 -22.76
CA GLU A 94 -11.71 -7.14 -23.08
C GLU A 94 -10.57 -6.24 -23.57
N TRP A 95 -9.38 -6.41 -23.00
CA TRP A 95 -8.21 -5.71 -23.50
C TRP A 95 -7.86 -6.11 -24.94
N LEU A 96 -7.94 -7.40 -25.26
CA LEU A 96 -7.73 -7.89 -26.62
C LEU A 96 -8.80 -7.42 -27.60
N GLN A 97 -10.04 -7.22 -27.14
CA GLN A 97 -11.18 -6.82 -27.98
C GLN A 97 -11.30 -5.30 -28.17
N GLY A 98 -11.03 -4.52 -27.13
CA GLY A 98 -11.33 -3.08 -27.10
C GLY A 98 -10.25 -2.21 -26.45
N GLY A 99 -9.09 -2.79 -26.13
CA GLY A 99 -7.97 -2.07 -25.53
C GLY A 99 -8.14 -1.76 -24.05
N LEU A 100 -7.17 -1.02 -23.49
CA LEU A 100 -7.01 -0.86 -22.04
C LEU A 100 -8.14 -0.01 -21.41
N THR A 101 -8.68 0.95 -22.15
CA THR A 101 -9.77 1.81 -21.68
C THR A 101 -11.04 1.01 -21.43
N LEU A 102 -11.39 0.10 -22.35
CA LEU A 102 -12.57 -0.76 -22.21
C LEU A 102 -12.41 -1.74 -21.05
N SER A 103 -11.26 -2.41 -20.97
CA SER A 103 -10.91 -3.32 -19.87
C SER A 103 -10.97 -2.67 -18.48
N ARG A 104 -10.56 -1.39 -18.36
CA ARG A 104 -10.58 -0.65 -17.07
C ARG A 104 -11.97 -0.15 -16.67
N ASN A 105 -12.84 0.10 -17.64
CA ASN A 105 -14.17 0.63 -17.41
C ASN A 105 -15.25 -0.45 -17.44
N SER A 106 -14.87 -1.71 -17.61
CA SER A 106 -15.83 -2.79 -17.71
C SER A 106 -16.43 -3.16 -16.36
N GLU A 107 -17.75 -3.04 -16.31
CA GLU A 107 -18.57 -3.59 -15.24
C GLU A 107 -18.58 -5.13 -15.25
N ILE A 108 -18.32 -5.78 -16.39
CA ILE A 108 -18.34 -7.24 -16.51
C ILE A 108 -17.09 -7.84 -15.88
N ALA A 109 -15.90 -7.34 -16.25
CA ALA A 109 -14.63 -7.80 -15.67
C ALA A 109 -14.53 -7.49 -14.16
N GLY A 110 -15.22 -6.43 -13.70
CA GLY A 110 -15.24 -6.00 -12.30
C GLY A 110 -16.24 -6.71 -11.38
N LYS A 111 -17.21 -7.48 -11.91
CA LYS A 111 -18.32 -8.07 -11.13
C LYS A 111 -17.87 -9.10 -10.08
N GLY A 112 -16.70 -9.71 -10.28
CA GLY A 112 -16.21 -10.77 -9.41
C GLY A 112 -17.05 -12.05 -9.49
N GLY A 113 -16.68 -13.06 -8.70
CA GLY A 113 -17.39 -14.34 -8.67
C GLY A 113 -16.77 -15.28 -7.64
N TRP A 114 -17.10 -16.58 -7.73
CA TRP A 114 -16.54 -17.59 -6.83
C TRP A 114 -14.99 -17.61 -6.84
N TYR A 115 -14.39 -17.29 -7.99
CA TYR A 115 -12.94 -17.19 -8.16
C TYR A 115 -12.32 -16.05 -7.34
N SER A 116 -13.09 -15.03 -6.93
CA SER A 116 -12.62 -13.93 -6.06
C SER A 116 -12.22 -14.46 -4.68
N TYR A 117 -12.93 -15.48 -4.16
CA TYR A 117 -12.59 -16.14 -2.90
C TYR A 117 -11.28 -16.91 -2.96
N LEU A 118 -10.86 -17.37 -4.14
CA LEU A 118 -9.53 -17.97 -4.32
C LEU A 118 -8.48 -16.88 -4.56
N SER A 119 -8.80 -15.90 -5.40
CA SER A 119 -7.90 -14.78 -5.76
C SER A 119 -7.42 -13.99 -4.53
N ILE A 120 -8.25 -13.89 -3.48
CA ILE A 120 -7.89 -13.22 -2.22
C ILE A 120 -6.71 -13.87 -1.49
N LEU A 121 -6.45 -15.16 -1.73
CA LEU A 121 -5.36 -15.91 -1.08
C LEU A 121 -3.99 -15.61 -1.69
N PHE A 122 -3.96 -15.09 -2.92
CA PHE A 122 -2.73 -14.96 -3.70
C PHE A 122 -1.69 -14.03 -3.05
N TYR A 123 -2.11 -12.81 -2.70
CA TYR A 123 -1.22 -11.81 -2.11
C TYR A 123 -0.79 -12.19 -0.69
N PRO A 124 -1.69 -12.65 0.20
CA PRO A 124 -1.32 -13.25 1.48
C PRO A 124 -0.28 -14.37 1.36
N ALA A 125 -0.46 -15.32 0.45
CA ALA A 125 0.50 -16.40 0.22
C ALA A 125 1.83 -15.88 -0.32
N THR A 126 1.80 -14.86 -1.19
CA THR A 126 3.00 -14.21 -1.75
C THR A 126 3.84 -13.53 -0.66
N ILE A 127 3.19 -12.83 0.28
CA ILE A 127 3.85 -12.20 1.43
C ILE A 127 4.58 -13.25 2.26
N LEU A 128 3.88 -14.32 2.64
CA LEU A 128 4.47 -15.41 3.40
C LEU A 128 5.59 -16.12 2.63
N TYR A 129 5.46 -16.25 1.30
CA TYR A 129 6.51 -16.81 0.45
C TYR A 129 7.78 -15.95 0.43
N PHE A 130 7.66 -14.62 0.48
CA PHE A 130 8.82 -13.74 0.63
C PHE A 130 9.49 -13.85 2.00
N LEU A 131 8.71 -14.18 3.03
CA LEU A 131 9.16 -14.30 4.42
C LEU A 131 9.68 -15.68 4.80
N ALA A 132 9.24 -16.74 4.10
CA ALA A 132 9.62 -18.12 4.38
C ALA A 132 11.10 -18.41 4.08
N ASN A 133 11.66 -19.45 4.73
CA ASN A 133 13.02 -19.90 4.41
C ASN A 133 13.05 -20.59 3.05
N LYS A 134 13.63 -19.90 2.06
CA LYS A 134 13.69 -20.32 0.64
C LYS A 134 14.64 -21.49 0.37
N GLU A 135 15.47 -21.87 1.33
CA GLU A 135 16.44 -22.96 1.20
C GLU A 135 15.79 -24.34 1.09
N VAL A 136 14.51 -24.46 1.47
CA VAL A 136 13.75 -25.73 1.44
C VAL A 136 13.16 -26.02 0.04
N LEU A 137 13.03 -25.01 -0.83
CA LEU A 137 12.41 -25.17 -2.15
C LEU A 137 13.45 -25.55 -3.21
N GLN A 138 13.11 -26.52 -4.06
CA GLN A 138 13.90 -26.82 -5.26
C GLN A 138 14.05 -25.58 -6.16
N LYS A 139 15.23 -25.38 -6.75
CA LYS A 139 15.57 -24.19 -7.55
C LYS A 139 14.57 -23.91 -8.68
N LYS A 140 14.05 -24.96 -9.34
CA LYS A 140 13.05 -24.83 -10.42
C LYS A 140 11.72 -24.29 -9.89
N THR A 141 11.18 -24.87 -8.81
CA THR A 141 9.95 -24.41 -8.15
C THR A 141 10.07 -22.97 -7.68
N TYR A 142 11.22 -22.60 -7.11
CA TYR A 142 11.49 -21.23 -6.70
C TYR A 142 11.43 -20.24 -7.87
N LEU A 143 12.05 -20.58 -9.01
CA LEU A 143 12.02 -19.73 -10.20
C LEU A 143 10.58 -19.57 -10.73
N LEU A 144 9.85 -20.68 -10.85
CA LEU A 144 8.47 -20.68 -11.32
C LEU A 144 7.58 -19.78 -10.46
N CYS A 145 7.64 -19.92 -9.13
CA CYS A 145 6.86 -19.07 -8.22
C CYS A 145 7.19 -17.58 -8.40
N ASN A 146 8.45 -17.21 -8.54
CA ASN A 146 8.82 -15.79 -8.74
C ASN A 146 8.30 -15.25 -10.07
N VAL A 147 8.40 -16.03 -11.15
CA VAL A 147 7.89 -15.62 -12.47
C VAL A 147 6.38 -15.43 -12.41
N THR A 148 5.65 -16.38 -11.80
CA THR A 148 4.20 -16.28 -11.61
C THR A 148 3.80 -15.05 -10.79
N ILE A 149 4.50 -14.80 -9.67
CA ILE A 149 4.25 -13.62 -8.82
C ILE A 149 4.47 -12.33 -9.62
N ILE A 150 5.60 -12.21 -10.32
CA ILE A 150 5.92 -11.01 -11.10
C ILE A 150 4.91 -10.80 -12.23
N ALA A 151 4.52 -11.87 -12.93
CA ALA A 151 3.53 -11.78 -14.00
C ALA A 151 2.18 -11.25 -13.50
N PHE A 152 1.67 -11.77 -12.37
CA PHE A 152 0.42 -11.28 -11.79
C PHE A 152 0.53 -9.86 -11.24
N LEU A 153 1.67 -9.48 -10.66
CA LEU A 153 1.90 -8.10 -10.23
C LEU A 153 1.83 -7.13 -11.42
N LEU A 154 2.40 -7.50 -12.57
CA LEU A 154 2.33 -6.70 -13.80
C LEU A 154 0.91 -6.64 -14.36
N ILE A 155 0.20 -7.77 -14.43
CA ILE A 155 -1.20 -7.83 -14.88
C ILE A 155 -2.08 -6.94 -13.99
N ASP A 156 -2.00 -7.07 -12.66
CA ASP A 156 -2.79 -6.24 -11.75
C ASP A 156 -2.40 -4.76 -11.83
N PHE A 157 -1.12 -4.45 -12.02
CA PHE A 157 -0.68 -3.07 -12.21
C PHE A 157 -1.23 -2.44 -13.50
N ILE A 158 -1.27 -3.21 -14.59
CA ILE A 158 -1.78 -2.74 -15.89
C ILE A 158 -3.31 -2.62 -15.87
N PHE A 159 -4.03 -3.69 -15.53
CA PHE A 159 -5.48 -3.76 -15.70
C PHE A 159 -6.26 -3.22 -14.51
N VAL A 160 -5.84 -3.57 -13.30
CA VAL A 160 -6.59 -3.20 -12.10
C VAL A 160 -6.22 -1.79 -11.68
N GLY A 161 -4.91 -1.47 -11.65
CA GLY A 161 -4.30 -0.12 -11.61
C GLY A 161 -4.70 0.84 -10.48
N THR A 162 -5.80 0.56 -9.79
CA THR A 162 -6.53 1.44 -8.86
C THR A 162 -6.27 1.05 -7.41
N ARG A 163 -5.80 -0.19 -7.17
CA ARG A 163 -5.45 -0.69 -5.84
C ARG A 163 -3.96 -0.89 -5.78
N ASN A 164 -3.28 -0.13 -4.91
CA ASN A 164 -1.83 -0.11 -4.74
C ASN A 164 -1.22 -1.44 -4.21
N VAL A 165 -1.94 -2.56 -4.29
CA VAL A 165 -1.48 -3.89 -3.83
C VAL A 165 -0.19 -4.33 -4.52
N PRO A 166 -0.02 -4.22 -5.85
CA PRO A 166 1.23 -4.67 -6.47
C PRO A 166 2.46 -3.91 -5.92
N ILE A 167 2.31 -2.60 -5.71
CA ILE A 167 3.35 -1.75 -5.11
C ILE A 167 3.63 -2.20 -3.67
N PHE A 168 2.59 -2.48 -2.88
CA PHE A 168 2.74 -2.98 -1.51
C PHE A 168 3.51 -4.30 -1.44
N ILE A 169 3.25 -5.23 -2.36
CA ILE A 169 3.92 -6.53 -2.42
C ILE A 169 5.39 -6.38 -2.82
N ILE A 170 5.69 -5.50 -3.78
CA ILE A 170 7.06 -5.15 -4.16
C ILE A 170 7.79 -4.51 -2.97
N LEU A 171 7.14 -3.61 -2.22
CA LEU A 171 7.70 -3.02 -1.02
C LEU A 171 8.06 -4.09 0.02
N ILE A 172 7.16 -5.03 0.30
CA ILE A 172 7.45 -6.18 1.20
C ILE A 172 8.68 -6.94 0.73
N TYR A 173 8.74 -7.28 -0.56
CA TYR A 173 9.89 -7.98 -1.13
C TYR A 173 11.20 -7.22 -0.88
N LEU A 174 11.22 -5.91 -1.16
CA LEU A 174 12.41 -5.08 -1.00
C LEU A 174 12.84 -4.96 0.47
N LEU A 175 11.89 -4.74 1.37
CA LEU A 175 12.17 -4.60 2.81
C LEU A 175 12.70 -5.91 3.44
N THR A 176 12.26 -7.06 2.93
CA THR A 176 12.55 -8.39 3.50
C THR A 176 13.72 -9.14 2.83
N ARG A 177 14.25 -8.63 1.71
CA ARG A 177 15.35 -9.25 0.95
C ARG A 177 16.62 -9.51 1.78
N LYS A 178 17.30 -10.65 1.62
CA LYS A 178 18.56 -10.96 2.35
C LYS A 178 19.65 -9.89 2.15
N LYS A 179 20.47 -9.64 3.19
CA LYS A 179 21.53 -8.59 3.24
C LYS A 179 22.62 -8.71 2.18
N GLN A 180 22.85 -9.91 1.65
CA GLN A 180 23.91 -10.18 0.67
C GLN A 180 23.80 -9.36 -0.62
N TYR A 181 22.62 -8.83 -0.92
CA TYR A 181 22.41 -7.87 -2.00
C TYR A 181 22.67 -6.46 -1.49
N LYS A 182 23.96 -6.07 -1.39
CA LYS A 182 24.35 -4.70 -1.07
C LYS A 182 23.96 -3.77 -2.23
N PHE A 183 23.40 -2.62 -1.90
CA PHE A 183 23.31 -1.51 -2.85
C PHE A 183 24.73 -1.06 -3.19
N ASN A 184 25.13 -1.19 -4.45
CA ASN A 184 26.37 -0.64 -4.98
C ASN A 184 26.03 0.49 -5.98
N GLY A 185 27.05 1.22 -6.43
CA GLY A 185 26.85 2.33 -7.38
C GLY A 185 26.14 1.91 -8.67
N LYS A 186 26.38 0.68 -9.16
CA LYS A 186 25.68 0.13 -10.33
C LYS A 186 24.19 -0.06 -10.06
N THR A 187 23.81 -0.66 -8.93
CA THR A 187 22.42 -0.82 -8.51
C THR A 187 21.73 0.54 -8.35
N PHE A 188 22.42 1.53 -7.79
CA PHE A 188 21.90 2.90 -7.68
C PHE A 188 21.65 3.52 -9.06
N LEU A 189 22.63 3.46 -9.97
CA LEU A 189 22.49 3.98 -11.32
C LEU A 189 21.36 3.27 -12.08
N THR A 190 21.26 1.94 -11.98
CA THR A 190 20.17 1.19 -12.60
C THR A 190 18.81 1.62 -12.05
N LEU A 191 18.68 1.82 -10.74
CA LEU A 191 17.43 2.30 -10.15
C LEU A 191 17.10 3.72 -10.58
N LEU A 192 18.08 4.60 -10.67
CA LEU A 192 17.91 5.96 -11.18
C LEU A 192 17.40 5.94 -12.63
N LEU A 193 18.03 5.14 -13.50
CA LEU A 193 17.59 4.97 -14.89
C LEU A 193 16.18 4.37 -14.99
N LEU A 194 15.83 3.41 -14.12
CA LEU A 194 14.49 2.85 -14.05
C LEU A 194 13.45 3.89 -13.60
N ILE A 195 13.79 4.75 -12.63
CA ILE A 195 12.92 5.85 -12.19
C ILE A 195 12.74 6.85 -13.33
N ILE A 196 13.81 7.25 -14.01
CA ILE A 196 13.74 8.16 -15.16
C ILE A 196 12.87 7.55 -16.28
N GLY A 197 13.12 6.29 -16.65
CA GLY A 197 12.33 5.57 -17.65
C GLY A 197 10.86 5.46 -17.24
N PHE A 198 10.58 5.20 -15.97
CA PHE A 198 9.22 5.19 -15.42
C PHE A 198 8.55 6.55 -15.54
N LEU A 199 9.25 7.65 -15.20
CA LEU A 199 8.71 9.01 -15.32
C LEU A 199 8.38 9.36 -16.77
N ILE A 200 9.24 8.98 -17.72
CA ILE A 200 9.01 9.19 -19.16
C ILE A 200 7.78 8.40 -19.63
N ILE A 201 7.67 7.13 -19.25
CA ILE A 201 6.51 6.30 -19.61
C ILE A 201 5.24 6.84 -18.97
N PHE A 202 5.31 7.26 -17.71
CA PHE A 202 4.18 7.82 -16.97
C PHE A 202 3.70 9.13 -17.61
N ASP A 203 4.62 10.00 -18.01
CA ASP A 203 4.34 11.22 -18.76
C ASP A 203 3.63 10.92 -20.09
N TYR A 204 4.23 10.07 -20.91
CA TYR A 204 3.69 9.66 -22.20
C TYR A 204 2.31 9.03 -22.07
N THR A 205 2.12 8.13 -21.11
CA THR A 205 0.82 7.45 -20.90
C THR A 205 -0.25 8.39 -20.37
N THR A 206 0.11 9.37 -19.52
CA THR A 206 -0.83 10.36 -19.00
C THR A 206 -1.29 11.31 -20.10
N THR A 207 -0.34 11.84 -20.87
CA THR A 207 -0.59 12.77 -21.99
C THR A 207 -1.43 12.14 -23.10
N THR A 208 -1.15 10.87 -23.44
CA THR A 208 -1.88 10.15 -24.51
C THR A 208 -3.25 9.62 -24.09
N ARG A 209 -3.46 9.32 -22.79
CA ARG A 209 -4.75 8.79 -22.29
C ARG A 209 -5.87 9.84 -22.32
N LEU A 210 -5.52 11.11 -22.15
CA LEU A 210 -6.46 12.21 -22.16
C LEU A 210 -6.51 12.76 -23.58
N ASN A 211 -7.32 12.13 -24.45
CA ASN A 211 -7.51 12.53 -25.86
C ASN A 211 -7.72 14.06 -25.97
N GLY A 212 -6.68 14.81 -26.38
CA GLY A 212 -6.73 16.27 -26.49
C GLY A 212 -5.38 16.97 -26.24
N ILE A 213 -5.41 18.30 -26.13
CA ILE A 213 -4.24 19.11 -25.74
C ILE A 213 -4.08 19.00 -24.21
N PHE A 214 -3.29 18.01 -23.77
CA PHE A 214 -2.97 17.86 -22.35
C PHE A 214 -1.94 18.90 -21.90
N SER A 215 -2.18 19.52 -20.75
CA SER A 215 -1.22 20.40 -20.07
C SER A 215 -1.06 19.95 -18.62
N TRP A 216 0.17 19.58 -18.25
CA TRP A 216 0.51 19.25 -16.87
C TRP A 216 0.22 20.39 -15.90
N GLN A 217 0.42 21.64 -16.34
CA GLN A 217 0.13 22.80 -15.53
C GLN A 217 -1.37 22.86 -15.19
N ILE A 218 -2.23 22.74 -16.20
CA ILE A 218 -3.69 22.73 -16.00
C ILE A 218 -4.10 21.52 -15.16
N HIS A 219 -3.50 20.36 -15.42
CA HIS A 219 -3.79 19.14 -14.66
C HIS A 219 -3.44 19.29 -13.17
N LEU A 220 -2.25 19.81 -12.84
CA LEU A 220 -1.83 20.07 -11.46
C LEU A 220 -2.59 21.21 -10.78
N GLN A 221 -3.24 22.09 -11.52
CA GLN A 221 -4.12 23.12 -10.93
C GLN A 221 -5.50 22.57 -10.59
N ASN A 222 -6.00 21.63 -11.41
CA ASN A 222 -7.40 21.24 -11.37
C ASN A 222 -7.66 19.81 -10.87
N THR A 223 -6.62 19.00 -10.68
CA THR A 223 -6.78 17.64 -10.16
C THR A 223 -7.34 17.67 -8.74
N ILE A 224 -8.16 16.67 -8.40
CA ILE A 224 -8.82 16.61 -7.10
C ILE A 224 -7.81 16.59 -5.93
N SER A 225 -6.62 16.01 -6.15
CA SER A 225 -5.57 15.92 -5.14
C SER A 225 -4.93 17.27 -4.78
N THR A 226 -5.04 18.28 -5.64
CA THR A 226 -4.45 19.60 -5.39
C THR A 226 -5.45 20.62 -4.85
N GLN A 227 -6.70 20.20 -4.59
CA GLN A 227 -7.75 21.11 -4.10
C GLN A 227 -7.50 21.56 -2.65
N VAL A 228 -6.98 20.67 -1.79
CA VAL A 228 -6.65 21.00 -0.40
C VAL A 228 -5.22 21.51 -0.27
N VAL A 229 -4.28 20.85 -0.95
CA VAL A 229 -2.85 21.24 -0.96
C VAL A 229 -2.49 21.65 -2.38
N GLY A 230 -2.70 22.92 -2.70
CA GLY A 230 -2.39 23.45 -4.03
C GLY A 230 -0.88 23.46 -4.33
N ILE A 231 -0.53 23.40 -5.62
CA ILE A 231 0.83 23.64 -6.09
C ILE A 231 1.05 25.14 -6.30
N ASN A 232 2.17 25.68 -5.82
CA ASN A 232 2.50 27.10 -5.90
C ASN A 232 2.51 27.59 -7.36
N GLU A 233 1.80 28.68 -7.64
CA GLU A 233 1.78 29.28 -8.97
C GLU A 233 3.17 29.68 -9.46
N THR A 234 4.05 30.14 -8.57
CA THR A 234 5.44 30.48 -8.92
C THR A 234 6.20 29.24 -9.36
N THR A 235 6.02 28.12 -8.65
CA THR A 235 6.54 26.80 -9.01
C THR A 235 5.99 26.35 -10.36
N LEU A 236 4.68 26.45 -10.58
CA LEU A 236 4.06 26.06 -11.85
C LEU A 236 4.61 26.88 -13.03
N LYS A 237 4.76 28.20 -12.87
CA LYS A 237 5.35 29.08 -13.88
C LYS A 237 6.81 28.74 -14.15
N PHE A 238 7.61 28.48 -13.10
CA PHE A 238 9.00 28.07 -13.24
C PHE A 238 9.13 26.76 -14.03
N LEU A 239 8.35 25.74 -13.67
CA LEU A 239 8.35 24.45 -14.36
C LEU A 239 7.97 24.60 -15.83
N ASN A 240 6.95 25.40 -16.14
CA ASN A 240 6.50 25.59 -17.51
C ASN A 240 7.60 26.20 -18.40
N HIS A 241 8.38 27.13 -17.85
CA HIS A 241 9.43 27.83 -18.61
C HIS A 241 10.77 27.08 -18.66
N TYR A 242 11.14 26.39 -17.58
CA TYR A 242 12.51 25.89 -17.41
C TYR A 242 12.63 24.38 -17.22
N ALA A 243 11.58 23.69 -16.75
CA ALA A 243 11.72 22.31 -16.29
C ALA A 243 10.42 21.49 -16.39
N SER A 244 9.76 21.52 -17.55
CA SER A 244 8.47 20.83 -17.76
C SER A 244 8.57 19.31 -17.57
N PHE A 245 9.75 18.72 -17.82
CA PHE A 245 10.02 17.30 -17.57
C PHE A 245 9.89 16.88 -16.09
N LEU A 246 9.83 17.82 -15.15
CA LEU A 246 9.65 17.53 -13.71
C LEU A 246 8.19 17.42 -13.29
N TYR A 247 7.21 17.81 -14.14
CA TYR A 247 5.80 17.72 -13.77
C TYR A 247 5.34 16.32 -13.33
N PRO A 248 5.69 15.22 -14.02
CA PRO A 248 5.37 13.86 -13.58
C PRO A 248 5.89 13.55 -12.17
N LEU A 249 7.13 13.97 -11.88
CA LEU A 249 7.74 13.75 -10.57
C LEU A 249 6.99 14.51 -9.49
N ILE A 250 6.67 15.78 -9.73
CA ILE A 250 5.95 16.64 -8.79
C ILE A 250 4.55 16.10 -8.53
N PHE A 251 3.86 15.64 -9.57
CA PHE A 251 2.56 14.97 -9.41
C PHE A 251 2.67 13.73 -8.52
N LEU A 252 3.66 12.87 -8.75
CA LEU A 252 3.87 11.66 -7.96
C LEU A 252 4.27 11.94 -6.51
N THR A 253 5.15 12.91 -6.26
CA THR A 253 5.52 13.30 -4.90
C THR A 253 4.38 14.02 -4.19
N HIS A 254 3.49 14.68 -4.94
CA HIS A 254 2.30 15.31 -4.39
C HIS A 254 1.36 14.30 -3.75
N TYR A 255 1.20 13.09 -4.32
CA TYR A 255 0.41 12.01 -3.71
C TYR A 255 0.87 11.65 -2.29
N LEU A 256 2.15 11.82 -1.96
CA LEU A 256 2.66 11.56 -0.62
C LEU A 256 2.27 12.67 0.38
N ALA A 257 2.11 13.90 -0.10
CA ALA A 257 1.80 15.07 0.72
C ALA A 257 0.29 15.31 0.88
N HIS A 258 -0.45 15.07 -0.20
CA HIS A 258 -1.87 15.32 -0.33
C HIS A 258 -2.70 14.64 0.78
N SER A 259 -2.44 13.37 1.09
CA SER A 259 -3.28 12.61 2.02
C SER A 259 -3.27 13.20 3.45
N ILE A 260 -2.15 13.79 3.88
CA ILE A 260 -2.08 14.52 5.16
C ILE A 260 -2.85 15.85 5.07
N GLY A 261 -2.77 16.53 3.92
CA GLY A 261 -3.60 17.69 3.64
C GLY A 261 -5.09 17.39 3.78
N GLU A 262 -5.55 16.31 3.14
CA GLU A 262 -6.93 15.83 3.25
C GLU A 262 -7.30 15.53 4.70
N LEU A 263 -6.43 14.88 5.48
CA LEU A 263 -6.69 14.65 6.90
C LEU A 263 -6.91 15.98 7.67
N VAL A 264 -6.09 17.00 7.41
CA VAL A 264 -6.24 18.32 8.04
C VAL A 264 -7.53 19.00 7.61
N TYR A 265 -7.89 18.89 6.34
CA TYR A 265 -9.16 19.41 5.82
C TYR A 265 -10.35 18.75 6.50
N LEU A 266 -10.37 17.43 6.58
CA LEU A 266 -11.43 16.67 7.24
C LEU A 266 -11.55 17.06 8.72
N LEU A 267 -10.43 17.15 9.45
CA LEU A 267 -10.44 17.58 10.86
C LEU A 267 -10.99 18.99 11.09
N SER A 268 -11.01 19.85 10.08
CA SER A 268 -11.49 21.23 10.18
C SER A 268 -12.91 21.45 9.65
N HIS A 269 -13.47 20.51 8.89
CA HIS A 269 -14.75 20.67 8.20
C HIS A 269 -15.79 19.60 8.54
N GLU A 270 -15.40 18.51 9.19
CA GLU A 270 -16.31 17.38 9.46
C GLU A 270 -16.71 17.28 10.93
N TYR A 271 -18.02 17.34 11.16
CA TYR A 271 -18.64 17.17 12.48
C TYR A 271 -19.28 15.78 12.66
N SER A 272 -19.37 14.99 11.59
CA SER A 272 -20.06 13.69 11.54
C SER A 272 -19.19 12.49 11.93
N PHE A 273 -17.93 12.69 12.32
CA PHE A 273 -17.05 11.57 12.67
C PHE A 273 -17.68 10.64 13.73
N GLY A 274 -17.83 9.35 13.41
CA GLY A 274 -18.40 8.33 14.28
C GLY A 274 -19.94 8.34 14.41
N SER A 275 -20.66 9.16 13.64
CA SER A 275 -22.13 9.28 13.71
C SER A 275 -22.87 8.01 13.25
N ASN A 276 -22.37 7.36 12.20
CA ASN A 276 -23.02 6.22 11.53
C ASN A 276 -22.36 4.87 11.85
N GLY A 277 -21.54 4.84 12.90
CA GLY A 277 -20.76 3.65 13.25
C GLY A 277 -19.68 3.31 12.22
N PRO A 278 -19.17 2.07 12.24
CA PRO A 278 -17.92 1.72 11.55
C PRO A 278 -18.15 1.35 10.07
N ILE A 279 -18.65 2.29 9.27
CA ILE A 279 -19.06 2.09 7.87
C ILE A 279 -17.92 1.61 6.96
N TYR A 280 -16.68 2.09 7.13
CA TYR A 280 -15.51 1.64 6.36
C TYR A 280 -15.14 0.21 6.75
N LEU A 281 -15.14 -0.10 8.05
CA LEU A 281 -14.89 -1.46 8.53
C LEU A 281 -15.91 -2.45 8.00
N ILE A 282 -17.19 -2.09 8.03
CA ILE A 282 -18.26 -2.96 7.53
C ILE A 282 -18.12 -3.15 6.02
N SER A 283 -17.90 -2.07 5.24
CA SER A 283 -17.67 -2.15 3.79
C SER A 283 -16.50 -3.09 3.45
N GLU A 284 -15.44 -3.06 4.26
CA GLU A 284 -14.31 -3.96 4.09
C GLU A 284 -14.71 -5.43 4.26
N PHE A 285 -15.41 -5.78 5.33
CA PHE A 285 -15.91 -7.14 5.52
C PHE A 285 -16.93 -7.55 4.45
N CYS A 286 -17.74 -6.62 3.93
CA CYS A 286 -18.66 -6.89 2.81
C CYS A 286 -17.95 -7.21 1.49
N THR A 287 -16.64 -6.97 1.38
CA THR A 287 -15.86 -7.43 0.23
C THR A 287 -15.76 -8.96 0.14
N ALA A 288 -15.84 -9.66 1.28
CA ALA A 288 -15.87 -11.13 1.31
C ALA A 288 -17.15 -11.72 1.94
N GLY A 289 -17.97 -10.90 2.60
CA GLY A 289 -19.24 -11.29 3.20
C GLY A 289 -20.41 -11.26 2.22
N LEU A 290 -21.54 -11.83 2.64
CA LEU A 290 -22.83 -11.76 1.94
C LEU A 290 -23.61 -10.49 2.31
N CYS A 291 -22.94 -9.35 2.50
CA CYS A 291 -23.58 -8.06 2.75
C CYS A 291 -23.43 -7.13 1.56
N ASP A 292 -24.39 -6.20 1.41
CA ASP A 292 -24.45 -5.29 0.27
C ASP A 292 -23.36 -4.21 0.37
N LYS A 293 -22.23 -4.46 -0.32
CA LYS A 293 -21.15 -3.48 -0.39
C LYS A 293 -21.55 -2.19 -1.10
N GLY A 294 -22.52 -2.23 -2.03
CA GLY A 294 -23.01 -1.05 -2.74
C GLY A 294 -23.61 -0.06 -1.75
N TYR A 295 -24.52 -0.55 -0.91
CA TYR A 295 -25.13 0.24 0.16
C TYR A 295 -24.10 0.95 1.07
N TYR A 296 -23.05 0.25 1.51
CA TYR A 296 -22.03 0.87 2.36
C TYR A 296 -21.11 1.84 1.61
N ASN A 297 -20.87 1.63 0.32
CA ASN A 297 -20.15 2.61 -0.49
C ASN A 297 -20.96 3.90 -0.65
N ASP A 298 -22.27 3.79 -0.85
CA ASP A 298 -23.16 4.94 -0.95
C ASP A 298 -23.22 5.73 0.37
N LEU A 299 -23.27 5.02 1.51
CA LEU A 299 -23.15 5.65 2.83
C LEU A 299 -21.80 6.34 3.03
N ILE A 300 -20.70 5.73 2.59
CA ILE A 300 -19.38 6.36 2.65
C ILE A 300 -19.35 7.65 1.82
N LEU A 301 -19.94 7.63 0.62
CA LEU A 301 -20.01 8.80 -0.26
C LEU A 301 -20.91 9.90 0.31
N SER A 302 -21.96 9.56 1.07
CA SER A 302 -22.83 10.57 1.70
C SER A 302 -22.21 11.19 2.95
N GLU A 303 -21.38 10.44 3.69
CA GLU A 303 -20.80 10.89 4.96
C GLU A 303 -19.42 11.52 4.83
N ASN A 304 -18.62 11.07 3.87
CA ASN A 304 -17.29 11.64 3.61
C ASN A 304 -17.34 12.50 2.35
N ILE A 305 -17.36 13.83 2.53
CA ILE A 305 -17.42 14.79 1.43
C ILE A 305 -16.19 14.70 0.50
N ARG A 306 -15.13 14.03 0.93
CA ARG A 306 -13.89 13.76 0.19
C ARG A 306 -13.71 12.27 -0.13
N ALA A 307 -14.78 11.46 -0.09
CA ALA A 307 -14.71 10.05 -0.46
C ALA A 307 -14.22 9.87 -1.91
N GLY A 308 -13.39 8.86 -2.15
CA GLY A 308 -12.75 8.61 -3.45
C GLY A 308 -11.42 9.36 -3.67
N VAL A 309 -11.06 10.25 -2.75
CA VAL A 309 -9.73 10.87 -2.70
C VAL A 309 -8.80 10.00 -1.85
N TYR A 310 -7.48 9.97 -2.17
CA TYR A 310 -6.51 9.21 -1.37
C TYR A 310 -6.39 9.79 0.05
N GLN A 311 -6.86 9.04 1.04
CA GLN A 311 -6.86 9.46 2.43
C GLN A 311 -5.89 8.63 3.26
N THR A 312 -5.40 9.22 4.35
CA THR A 312 -4.63 8.47 5.35
C THR A 312 -5.50 7.40 6.02
N ILE A 313 -4.86 6.42 6.68
CA ILE A 313 -5.59 5.47 7.53
C ILE A 313 -6.40 6.17 8.63
N PHE A 314 -5.93 7.35 9.08
CA PHE A 314 -6.60 8.13 10.11
C PHE A 314 -7.97 8.57 9.62
N GLY A 315 -8.09 9.07 8.38
CA GLY A 315 -9.38 9.51 7.83
C GLY A 315 -10.49 8.47 8.05
N SER A 316 -10.29 7.24 7.58
CA SER A 316 -11.29 6.17 7.74
C SER A 316 -11.51 5.74 9.20
N LEU A 317 -10.45 5.71 10.04
CA LEU A 317 -10.61 5.41 11.47
C LEU A 317 -11.43 6.47 12.21
N LEU A 318 -11.27 7.74 11.85
CA LEU A 318 -12.03 8.84 12.46
C LEU A 318 -13.50 8.79 12.00
N TYR A 319 -13.77 8.44 10.74
CA TYR A 319 -15.15 8.21 10.29
C TYR A 319 -15.80 7.02 11.00
N ASP A 320 -15.09 5.91 11.17
CA ASP A 320 -15.64 4.71 11.79
C ASP A 320 -15.92 4.87 13.29
N PHE A 321 -15.04 5.57 14.01
CA PHE A 321 -15.02 5.54 15.48
C PHE A 321 -15.09 6.91 16.14
N GLY A 322 -15.06 8.00 15.38
CA GLY A 322 -14.89 9.35 15.94
C GLY A 322 -13.43 9.67 16.25
N ILE A 323 -13.14 10.96 16.49
CA ILE A 323 -11.76 11.43 16.64
C ILE A 323 -11.02 10.76 17.80
N SER A 324 -11.59 10.86 19.00
CA SER A 324 -10.95 10.37 20.23
C SER A 324 -10.73 8.87 20.22
N ILE A 325 -11.75 8.09 19.82
CA ILE A 325 -11.68 6.62 19.82
C ILE A 325 -10.80 6.14 18.67
N GLY A 326 -10.90 6.74 17.47
CA GLY A 326 -10.06 6.38 16.33
C GLY A 326 -8.56 6.56 16.61
N ILE A 327 -8.18 7.69 17.22
CA ILE A 327 -6.79 7.94 17.65
C ILE A 327 -6.37 6.94 18.74
N LEU A 328 -7.23 6.69 19.73
CA LEU A 328 -6.95 5.73 20.79
C LEU A 328 -6.71 4.32 20.25
N ILE A 329 -7.58 3.83 19.35
CA ILE A 329 -7.44 2.52 18.69
C ILE A 329 -6.09 2.43 17.97
N PHE A 330 -5.74 3.45 17.20
CA PHE A 330 -4.47 3.49 16.48
C PHE A 330 -3.27 3.42 17.42
N ILE A 331 -3.23 4.27 18.45
CA ILE A 331 -2.14 4.30 19.43
C ILE A 331 -2.03 2.94 20.15
N LEU A 332 -3.16 2.36 20.57
CA LEU A 332 -3.17 1.08 21.26
C LEU A 332 -2.64 -0.04 20.36
N ILE A 333 -3.14 -0.19 19.13
CA ILE A 333 -2.70 -1.25 18.21
C ILE A 333 -1.17 -1.21 18.02
N PHE A 334 -0.61 -0.04 17.75
CA PHE A 334 0.83 0.08 17.49
C PHE A 334 1.69 0.01 18.77
N SER A 335 1.19 0.51 19.90
CA SER A 335 1.86 0.36 21.19
C SER A 335 1.90 -1.10 21.64
N PHE A 336 0.77 -1.82 21.54
CA PHE A 336 0.72 -3.26 21.81
C PHE A 336 1.61 -4.04 20.84
N ASN A 337 1.64 -3.67 19.56
CA ASN A 337 2.55 -4.29 18.60
C ASN A 337 4.01 -4.10 19.02
N SER A 338 4.42 -2.86 19.31
CA SER A 338 5.78 -2.55 19.77
C SER A 338 6.14 -3.32 21.04
N LEU A 339 5.24 -3.33 22.04
CA LEU A 339 5.42 -4.06 23.29
C LEU A 339 5.56 -5.58 23.05
N SER A 340 4.71 -6.15 22.20
CA SER A 340 4.77 -7.57 21.83
C SER A 340 6.14 -7.96 21.27
N ILE A 341 6.70 -7.12 20.39
CA ILE A 341 8.02 -7.41 19.79
C ILE A 341 9.15 -7.25 20.84
N ILE A 342 9.06 -6.24 21.71
CA ILE A 342 10.07 -6.01 22.77
C ILE A 342 10.09 -7.18 23.75
N LEU A 343 8.92 -7.58 24.27
CA LEU A 343 8.80 -8.64 25.27
C LEU A 343 9.20 -10.00 24.70
N SER A 344 8.73 -10.32 23.49
CA SER A 344 9.03 -11.61 22.86
C SER A 344 10.43 -11.69 22.23
N LYS A 345 11.08 -10.54 21.99
CA LYS A 345 12.31 -10.39 21.20
C LYS A 345 12.21 -11.04 19.80
N LYS A 346 10.99 -11.15 19.28
CA LYS A 346 10.65 -11.83 18.03
C LYS A 346 9.70 -10.99 17.20
N ILE A 347 9.97 -10.88 15.90
CA ILE A 347 9.03 -10.29 14.93
C ILE A 347 8.30 -11.42 14.23
N GLY A 348 7.00 -11.55 14.50
CA GLY A 348 6.09 -12.44 13.78
C GLY A 348 5.45 -11.78 12.55
N VAL A 349 4.56 -12.51 11.87
CA VAL A 349 3.91 -12.04 10.63
C VAL A 349 3.03 -10.83 10.92
N ILE A 350 2.18 -10.92 11.95
CA ILE A 350 1.30 -9.82 12.35
C ILE A 350 2.13 -8.58 12.69
N ASN A 351 3.19 -8.76 13.48
CA ASN A 351 4.03 -7.63 13.88
C ASN A 351 4.63 -6.92 12.66
N LEU A 352 5.13 -7.69 11.70
CA LEU A 352 5.68 -7.16 10.47
C LEU A 352 4.64 -6.41 9.64
N MET A 353 3.46 -6.99 9.45
CA MET A 353 2.37 -6.38 8.69
C MET A 353 1.92 -5.06 9.31
N LEU A 354 1.74 -5.03 10.63
CA LEU A 354 1.42 -3.80 11.36
C LEU A 354 2.52 -2.76 11.19
N LEU A 355 3.81 -3.12 11.29
CA LEU A 355 4.90 -2.16 11.08
C LEU A 355 4.90 -1.55 9.67
N ILE A 356 4.51 -2.30 8.65
CA ILE A 356 4.39 -1.76 7.28
C ILE A 356 3.20 -0.83 7.17
N ILE A 357 2.05 -1.22 7.70
CA ILE A 357 0.85 -0.37 7.76
C ILE A 357 1.15 0.93 8.51
N LEU A 358 1.91 0.87 9.61
CA LEU A 358 2.33 2.05 10.36
C LEU A 358 3.12 3.03 9.49
N ILE A 359 4.06 2.54 8.68
CA ILE A 359 4.90 3.41 7.83
C ILE A 359 4.11 4.04 6.70
N LEU A 360 3.13 3.31 6.14
CA LEU A 360 2.33 3.79 5.02
C LEU A 360 1.07 4.56 5.47
N SER A 361 0.75 4.54 6.76
CA SER A 361 -0.39 5.22 7.36
C SER A 361 -0.56 6.69 6.96
N PRO A 362 0.51 7.50 6.75
CA PRO A 362 0.38 8.91 6.38
C PRO A 362 0.09 9.14 4.88
N ILE A 363 0.21 8.11 4.03
CA ILE A 363 0.12 8.24 2.57
C ILE A 363 -1.19 7.64 2.06
N GLU A 364 -1.56 6.47 2.57
CA GLU A 364 -2.63 5.67 2.00
C GLU A 364 -3.24 4.78 3.07
N ASN A 365 -4.55 4.56 2.94
CA ASN A 365 -5.25 3.60 3.76
C ASN A 365 -5.05 2.16 3.26
N TYR A 366 -3.86 1.60 3.46
CA TYR A 366 -3.59 0.20 3.09
C TYR A 366 -4.40 -0.82 3.92
N LEU A 367 -4.91 -0.43 5.09
CA LEU A 367 -5.73 -1.28 5.96
C LEU A 367 -7.13 -1.51 5.35
N TYR A 368 -7.79 -0.45 4.87
CA TYR A 368 -9.16 -0.51 4.35
C TYR A 368 -9.28 -0.35 2.82
N GLY A 369 -8.22 0.01 2.09
CA GLY A 369 -8.31 0.26 0.64
C GLY A 369 -7.24 -0.46 -0.17
N GLY A 370 -5.98 -0.33 0.27
CA GLY A 370 -4.83 -0.91 -0.42
C GLY A 370 -4.90 -2.44 -0.50
N MET A 371 -4.51 -3.14 0.57
CA MET A 371 -4.62 -4.61 0.64
C MET A 371 -6.01 -5.06 1.11
N GLY A 372 -6.61 -4.28 2.00
CA GLY A 372 -7.87 -4.59 2.65
C GLY A 372 -7.72 -5.54 3.83
N LEU A 373 -8.61 -5.39 4.81
CA LEU A 373 -8.47 -6.02 6.12
C LEU A 373 -8.56 -7.55 6.02
N ILE A 374 -9.39 -8.06 5.10
CA ILE A 374 -9.55 -9.50 4.89
C ILE A 374 -8.24 -10.15 4.40
N GLN A 375 -7.51 -9.51 3.48
CA GLN A 375 -6.23 -10.06 3.00
C GLN A 375 -5.15 -10.05 4.10
N ILE A 376 -5.15 -9.03 4.97
CA ILE A 376 -4.28 -9.00 6.16
C ILE A 376 -4.62 -10.18 7.09
N VAL A 377 -5.90 -10.42 7.36
CA VAL A 377 -6.38 -11.57 8.15
C VAL A 377 -6.00 -12.91 7.48
N MET A 378 -6.18 -13.04 6.17
CA MET A 378 -5.79 -14.24 5.42
C MET A 378 -4.30 -14.51 5.49
N THR A 379 -3.46 -13.46 5.54
CA THR A 379 -2.01 -13.62 5.73
C THR A 379 -1.72 -14.31 7.06
N TYR A 380 -2.47 -13.99 8.11
CA TYR A 380 -2.34 -14.65 9.40
C TYR A 380 -2.92 -16.08 9.40
N ILE A 381 -4.10 -16.30 8.80
CA ILE A 381 -4.72 -17.63 8.72
C ILE A 381 -3.82 -18.60 7.97
N ILE A 382 -3.33 -18.21 6.79
CA ILE A 382 -2.42 -19.05 5.99
C ILE A 382 -1.14 -19.34 6.78
N TYR A 383 -0.60 -18.35 7.51
CA TYR A 383 0.56 -18.55 8.37
C TYR A 383 0.29 -19.62 9.43
N LEU A 384 -0.81 -19.52 10.19
CA LEU A 384 -1.19 -20.50 11.21
C LEU A 384 -1.32 -21.90 10.62
N ILE A 385 -2.04 -22.04 9.50
CA ILE A 385 -2.20 -23.34 8.82
C ILE A 385 -0.84 -23.89 8.37
N SER A 386 0.06 -23.02 7.91
CA SER A 386 1.36 -23.42 7.39
C SER A 386 2.38 -23.79 8.47
N ILE A 387 2.19 -23.38 9.72
CA ILE A 387 3.06 -23.78 10.85
C ILE A 387 2.54 -25.01 11.60
N THR A 388 1.27 -25.42 11.43
CA THR A 388 0.76 -26.63 12.08
C THR A 388 1.45 -27.87 11.51
N LYS A 389 1.97 -28.75 12.37
CA LYS A 389 2.40 -30.08 11.97
C LYS A 389 1.15 -30.92 11.75
N ILE A 390 1.00 -31.52 10.57
CA ILE A 390 0.04 -32.61 10.40
C ILE A 390 0.59 -33.76 11.22
N LYS A 391 -0.13 -34.18 12.28
CA LYS A 391 0.15 -35.46 12.92
C LYS A 391 -0.10 -36.51 11.85
N SER A 392 0.95 -37.12 11.31
CA SER A 392 0.79 -38.38 10.60
C SER A 392 0.35 -39.39 11.65
N ASN A 393 -0.92 -39.80 11.62
CA ASN A 393 -1.29 -41.05 12.26
C ASN A 393 -0.46 -42.14 11.56
N GLY A 394 0.24 -42.93 12.37
CA GLY A 394 1.24 -43.90 11.94
C GLY A 394 0.71 -45.01 11.07
#